data_AF-A0A352C7L7-F1
#
_entry.id   AF-A0A352C7L7-F1
#
_cell.length_a   1.000
_cell.length_b   1.000
_cell.length_c   1.000
_cell.angle_alpha   90.00
_cell.angle_beta   90.00
_cell.angle_gamma   90.00
#
_symmetry.space_group_name_H-M   'P 1'
#
loop_
_entity.id
_entity.type
_entity.pdbx_description
1 polymer ?
#
loop_
_entity_poly.entity_id
_entity_poly.type
_entity_poly.pdbx_seq_one_letter_code
_entity_poly.pdbx_strand_id
1 'polypeptide(L)'
;MKNNSIIIFSIVLLAVVGIFGFIYLNNKIEVSQHPTQDEWLKVYTSHNIHKMTDLWRQRVAVNVDILSQDADGKPLVPKEMIITMTSANGQEPITGIGKDQYTQTAESMAKSILDDYGVAKEYKLTVQFID
;
A
#
# COMPACT_ATOMS: atom_id res chain seq x y z
N MET A 1 27.26 40.88 -43.11
CA MET A 1 25.98 40.57 -42.42
C MET A 1 25.58 39.09 -42.43
N LYS A 2 26.43 38.13 -42.86
CA LYS A 2 26.05 36.70 -42.94
C LYS A 2 26.25 35.88 -41.64
N ASN A 3 27.04 36.39 -40.67
CA ASN A 3 27.38 35.62 -39.46
C ASN A 3 26.33 35.71 -38.34
N ASN A 4 25.50 36.77 -38.31
CA ASN A 4 24.51 36.94 -37.24
C ASN A 4 23.37 35.92 -37.33
N SER A 5 22.99 35.48 -38.54
CA SER A 5 21.92 34.49 -38.71
C SER A 5 22.29 33.11 -38.17
N ILE A 6 23.57 32.71 -38.27
CA ILE A 6 24.05 31.42 -37.76
C ILE A 6 24.04 31.42 -36.22
N ILE A 7 24.50 32.52 -35.61
CA ILE A 7 24.51 32.68 -34.15
C ILE A 7 23.09 32.65 -33.57
N ILE A 8 22.15 33.35 -34.22
CA ILE A 8 20.74 33.36 -33.81
C ILE A 8 20.14 31.95 -33.93
N PHE A 9 20.44 31.22 -35.02
CA PHE A 9 19.93 29.86 -35.20
C PHE A 9 20.46 28.89 -34.13
N SER A 10 21.74 29.00 -33.76
CA SER A 10 22.33 28.17 -32.70
C SER A 10 21.73 28.47 -31.31
N ILE A 11 21.43 29.73 -31.01
CA ILE A 11 20.79 30.12 -29.74
C ILE A 11 19.36 29.57 -29.67
N VAL A 12 18.59 29.70 -30.76
CA VAL A 12 17.22 29.16 -30.83
C VAL A 12 17.23 27.63 -30.71
N LEU A 13 18.17 26.95 -31.36
CA LEU A 13 18.30 25.49 -31.29
C LEU A 13 18.61 25.01 -29.86
N LEU A 14 19.54 25.68 -29.17
CA LEU A 14 19.89 25.37 -27.77
C LEU A 14 18.70 25.61 -26.83
N ALA A 15 17.93 26.68 -27.04
CA ALA A 15 16.73 26.95 -26.27
C ALA A 15 15.66 25.86 -26.47
N VAL A 16 15.44 25.44 -27.72
CA VAL A 16 14.49 24.36 -28.04
C VAL A 16 14.90 23.04 -27.40
N VAL A 17 16.18 22.64 -27.52
CA VAL A 17 16.69 21.41 -26.89
C VAL A 17 16.60 21.47 -25.37
N GLY A 18 16.89 22.62 -24.76
CA GLY A 18 16.75 22.83 -23.31
C GLY A 18 15.31 22.68 -22.82
N ILE A 19 14.35 23.24 -23.56
CA ILE A 19 12.91 23.14 -23.23
C ILE A 19 12.44 21.68 -23.38
N PHE A 20 12.77 21.00 -24.47
CA PHE A 20 12.38 19.60 -24.67
C PHE A 20 13.05 18.66 -23.65
N GLY A 21 14.33 18.90 -23.30
CA GLY A 21 15.02 18.16 -22.25
C GLY A 21 14.36 18.36 -20.88
N PHE A 22 13.97 19.59 -20.53
CA PHE A 22 13.28 19.90 -19.29
C PHE A 22 11.89 19.25 -19.21
N ILE A 23 11.11 19.28 -20.30
CA ILE A 23 9.80 18.62 -20.38
C ILE A 23 9.96 17.10 -20.27
N TYR A 24 10.96 16.51 -20.93
CA TYR A 24 11.23 15.07 -20.86
C TYR A 24 11.65 14.62 -19.46
N LEU A 25 12.45 15.42 -18.74
CA LEU A 25 12.82 15.13 -17.36
C LEU A 25 11.65 15.27 -16.39
N ASN A 26 10.81 16.30 -16.53
CA ASN A 26 9.65 16.49 -15.65
C ASN A 26 8.57 15.41 -15.84
N ASN A 27 8.35 14.94 -17.08
CA ASN A 27 7.39 13.87 -17.34
C ASN A 27 7.84 12.50 -16.80
N LYS A 28 9.11 12.32 -16.43
CA LYS A 28 9.60 11.09 -15.77
C LYS A 28 9.37 11.08 -14.25
N ILE A 29 8.88 12.17 -13.67
CA ILE A 29 8.58 12.30 -12.24
C ILE A 29 7.07 12.42 -12.03
N GLU A 30 6.26 11.71 -12.82
CA GLU A 30 4.88 11.42 -12.42
C GLU A 30 4.89 10.13 -11.59
N VAL A 31 5.15 10.27 -10.29
CA VAL A 31 4.72 9.23 -9.34
C VAL A 31 3.19 9.19 -9.46
N SER A 32 2.64 8.07 -9.95
CA SER A 32 1.19 7.86 -10.00
C SER A 32 0.56 8.30 -8.69
N GLN A 33 -0.29 9.32 -8.71
CA GLN A 33 -1.02 9.79 -7.52
C GLN A 33 -2.17 8.85 -7.15
N HIS A 34 -2.42 7.82 -7.96
CA HIS A 34 -3.40 6.79 -7.66
C HIS A 34 -2.79 5.71 -6.79
N PRO A 35 -3.48 5.30 -5.69
CA PRO A 35 -3.00 4.21 -4.86
C PRO A 35 -2.93 2.92 -5.67
N THR A 36 -1.90 2.14 -5.41
CA THR A 36 -1.78 0.77 -5.92
C THR A 36 -2.90 -0.11 -5.37
N GLN A 37 -3.13 -1.25 -6.02
CA GLN A 37 -4.08 -2.26 -5.52
C GLN A 37 -3.75 -2.69 -4.09
N ASP A 38 -2.46 -2.87 -3.78
CA ASP A 38 -1.98 -3.27 -2.45
C ASP A 38 -2.29 -2.17 -1.42
N GLU A 39 -2.03 -0.91 -1.74
CA GLU A 39 -2.36 0.23 -0.86
C GLU A 39 -3.88 0.35 -0.62
N TRP A 40 -4.67 0.18 -1.67
CA TRP A 40 -6.14 0.15 -1.55
C TRP A 40 -6.62 -1.00 -0.68
N LEU A 41 -6.14 -2.23 -0.92
CA LEU A 41 -6.50 -3.40 -0.12
C LEU A 41 -6.10 -3.22 1.34
N LYS A 42 -4.90 -2.69 1.61
CA LYS A 42 -4.43 -2.39 2.97
C LYS A 42 -5.39 -1.46 3.71
N VAL A 43 -5.73 -0.31 3.10
CA VAL A 43 -6.62 0.68 3.72
C VAL A 43 -8.04 0.14 3.87
N TYR A 44 -8.56 -0.51 2.83
CA TYR A 44 -9.92 -1.03 2.81
C TYR A 44 -10.13 -2.18 3.80
N THR A 45 -9.21 -3.14 3.86
CA THR A 45 -9.25 -4.25 4.82
C THR A 45 -9.14 -3.75 6.24
N SER A 46 -8.21 -2.83 6.53
CA SER A 46 -8.07 -2.22 7.86
C SER A 46 -9.37 -1.54 8.30
N HIS A 47 -9.94 -0.70 7.43
CA HIS A 47 -11.19 0.01 7.71
C HIS A 47 -12.37 -0.94 7.99
N ASN A 48 -12.54 -1.98 7.17
CA ASN A 48 -13.66 -2.90 7.31
C ASN A 48 -13.52 -3.78 8.56
N ILE A 49 -12.32 -4.25 8.87
CA ILE A 49 -12.07 -4.97 10.11
C ILE A 49 -12.41 -4.06 11.28
N HIS A 50 -11.90 -2.82 11.35
CA HIS A 50 -12.24 -1.91 12.45
C HIS A 50 -13.74 -1.65 12.59
N LYS A 51 -14.45 -1.45 11.47
CA LYS A 51 -15.86 -1.07 11.47
C LYS A 51 -16.80 -2.23 11.85
N MET A 52 -16.53 -3.44 11.35
CA MET A 52 -17.47 -4.56 11.42
C MET A 52 -17.29 -5.43 12.67
N THR A 53 -16.09 -5.45 13.24
CA THR A 53 -15.77 -6.28 14.41
C THR A 53 -16.05 -5.60 15.74
N ASP A 54 -16.51 -4.34 15.72
CA ASP A 54 -16.63 -3.49 16.91
C ASP A 54 -15.32 -3.40 17.73
N LEU A 55 -14.17 -3.75 17.14
CA LEU A 55 -12.84 -3.72 17.78
C LEU A 55 -12.49 -2.33 18.31
N TRP A 56 -13.01 -1.28 17.67
CA TRP A 56 -12.87 0.10 18.13
C TRP A 56 -13.52 0.33 19.51
N ARG A 57 -14.63 -0.37 19.83
CA ARG A 57 -15.28 -0.33 21.15
C ARG A 57 -14.46 -1.08 22.19
N GLN A 58 -13.85 -2.17 21.77
CA GLN A 58 -13.00 -3.04 22.60
C GLN A 58 -11.56 -2.53 22.69
N ARG A 59 -11.26 -1.35 22.10
CA ARG A 59 -9.94 -0.72 22.10
C ARG A 59 -8.85 -1.67 21.58
N VAL A 60 -9.09 -2.33 20.47
CA VAL A 60 -8.08 -3.14 19.78
C VAL A 60 -7.58 -2.38 18.56
N ALA A 61 -6.26 -2.21 18.47
CA ALA A 61 -5.61 -1.68 17.29
C ALA A 61 -5.48 -2.78 16.23
N VAL A 62 -5.68 -2.41 14.97
CA VAL A 62 -5.53 -3.31 13.81
C VAL A 62 -4.58 -2.63 12.86
N ASN A 63 -3.55 -3.37 12.45
CA ASN A 63 -2.64 -2.97 11.39
C ASN A 63 -2.69 -4.03 10.28
N VAL A 64 -2.71 -3.58 9.04
CA VAL A 64 -2.69 -4.44 7.86
C VAL A 64 -1.46 -4.07 7.06
N ASP A 65 -0.60 -5.04 6.77
CA ASP A 65 0.57 -4.89 5.93
C ASP A 65 0.51 -5.87 4.77
N ILE A 66 1.08 -5.46 3.64
CA ILE A 66 1.21 -6.31 2.45
C ILE A 66 2.68 -6.34 2.07
N LEU A 67 3.27 -7.52 2.16
CA LEU A 67 4.63 -7.79 1.73
C LEU A 67 4.59 -8.35 0.31
N SER A 68 5.09 -7.56 -0.62
CA SER A 68 5.19 -7.94 -2.04
C SER A 68 6.60 -8.41 -2.41
N GLN A 69 7.57 -8.29 -1.49
CA GLN A 69 8.97 -8.68 -1.66
C GLN A 69 9.53 -9.33 -0.40
N ASP A 70 10.51 -10.22 -0.56
CA ASP A 70 11.27 -10.82 0.53
C ASP A 70 12.36 -9.86 1.07
N ALA A 71 13.12 -10.31 2.08
CA ALA A 71 14.19 -9.51 2.69
C ALA A 71 15.33 -9.16 1.72
N ASP A 72 15.50 -9.92 0.64
CA ASP A 72 16.49 -9.66 -0.42
C ASP A 72 15.92 -8.77 -1.55
N GLY A 73 14.66 -8.32 -1.42
CA GLY A 73 13.95 -7.52 -2.42
C GLY A 73 13.38 -8.33 -3.59
N LYS A 74 13.36 -9.65 -3.52
CA LYS A 74 12.79 -10.50 -4.59
C LYS A 74 11.27 -10.56 -4.46
N PRO A 75 10.50 -10.59 -5.55
CA PRO A 75 9.05 -10.67 -5.49
C PRO A 75 8.54 -11.90 -4.75
N LEU A 76 7.58 -11.71 -3.83
CA LEU A 76 6.85 -12.79 -3.16
C LEU A 76 5.67 -13.24 -4.03
N VAL A 77 5.58 -14.55 -4.28
CA VAL A 77 4.45 -15.18 -4.98
C VAL A 77 4.02 -16.43 -4.21
N PRO A 78 2.86 -16.41 -3.52
CA PRO A 78 1.95 -15.26 -3.36
C PRO A 78 2.55 -14.14 -2.49
N LYS A 79 2.02 -12.92 -2.63
CA LYS A 79 2.28 -11.81 -1.69
C LYS A 79 1.77 -12.19 -0.30
N GLU A 80 2.28 -11.58 0.76
CA GLU A 80 1.80 -11.86 2.12
C GLU A 80 1.00 -10.68 2.67
N MET A 81 -0.29 -10.90 2.97
CA MET A 81 -1.10 -9.96 3.72
C MET A 81 -1.03 -10.34 5.21
N ILE A 82 -0.44 -9.45 6.01
CA ILE A 82 -0.27 -9.64 7.45
C ILE A 82 -1.23 -8.71 8.18
N ILE A 83 -2.12 -9.29 8.98
CA ILE A 83 -3.05 -8.57 9.82
C ILE A 83 -2.61 -8.76 11.26
N THR A 84 -2.19 -7.67 11.88
CA THR A 84 -1.74 -7.65 13.26
C THR A 84 -2.77 -6.91 14.11
N MET A 85 -3.21 -7.54 15.18
CA MET A 85 -4.09 -6.93 16.17
C MET A 85 -3.37 -6.83 17.50
N THR A 86 -3.64 -5.79 18.27
CA THR A 86 -3.08 -5.64 19.62
C THR A 86 -4.02 -4.86 20.52
N SER A 87 -3.93 -5.10 21.82
CA SER A 87 -4.68 -4.32 22.82
C SER A 87 -4.17 -2.88 22.82
N ALA A 88 -5.07 -1.88 22.80
CA ALA A 88 -4.64 -0.49 22.86
C ALA A 88 -3.97 -0.18 24.22
N ASN A 89 -3.02 0.74 24.18
CA ASN A 89 -2.19 1.13 25.32
C ASN A 89 -3.01 1.36 26.61
N GLY A 90 -2.59 0.71 27.70
CA GLY A 90 -3.16 0.90 29.04
C GLY A 90 -4.46 0.14 29.30
N GLN A 91 -4.78 -0.89 28.50
CA GLN A 91 -5.82 -1.87 28.81
C GLN A 91 -5.17 -3.19 29.27
N GLU A 92 -5.92 -3.98 30.04
CA GLU A 92 -5.52 -5.36 30.29
C GLU A 92 -5.48 -6.12 28.95
N PRO A 93 -4.44 -6.94 28.72
CA PRO A 93 -4.36 -7.75 27.51
C PRO A 93 -5.62 -8.59 27.35
N ILE A 94 -6.19 -8.58 26.15
CA ILE A 94 -7.26 -9.51 25.81
C ILE A 94 -6.66 -10.92 25.85
N THR A 95 -7.29 -11.87 26.56
CA THR A 95 -6.75 -13.23 26.71
C THR A 95 -7.77 -14.29 26.31
N GLY A 96 -7.27 -15.49 26.00
CA GLY A 96 -8.09 -16.67 25.71
C GLY A 96 -9.08 -16.46 24.56
N ILE A 97 -10.35 -16.81 24.82
CA ILE A 97 -11.43 -16.90 23.83
C ILE A 97 -11.62 -15.58 23.04
N GLY A 98 -11.40 -14.42 23.69
CA GLY A 98 -11.53 -13.12 23.03
C GLY A 98 -10.53 -12.95 21.89
N LYS A 99 -9.25 -13.33 22.10
CA LYS A 99 -8.21 -13.27 21.06
C LYS A 99 -8.56 -14.14 19.85
N ASP A 100 -9.03 -15.36 20.11
CA ASP A 100 -9.36 -16.32 19.07
C ASP A 100 -10.56 -15.82 18.23
N GLN A 101 -11.59 -15.30 18.89
CA GLN A 101 -12.74 -14.70 18.21
C GLN A 101 -12.34 -13.52 17.32
N TYR A 102 -11.47 -12.63 17.79
CA TYR A 102 -11.00 -11.51 16.99
C TYR A 102 -10.14 -11.95 15.81
N THR A 103 -9.25 -12.91 16.03
CA THR A 103 -8.41 -13.48 14.98
C THR A 103 -9.25 -14.13 13.89
N GLN A 104 -10.21 -14.97 14.26
CA GLN A 104 -11.12 -15.63 13.31
C GLN A 104 -11.99 -14.63 12.57
N THR A 105 -12.49 -13.60 13.26
CA THR A 105 -13.35 -12.58 12.62
C THR A 105 -12.55 -11.75 11.62
N ALA A 106 -11.36 -11.28 11.99
CA ALA A 106 -10.47 -10.55 11.11
C ALA A 106 -10.03 -11.40 9.91
N GLU A 107 -9.73 -12.68 10.13
CA GLU A 107 -9.37 -13.62 9.07
C GLU A 107 -10.53 -13.85 8.10
N SER A 108 -11.73 -14.12 8.62
CA SER A 108 -12.93 -14.32 7.79
C SER A 108 -13.23 -13.07 6.95
N MET A 109 -13.08 -11.88 7.53
CA MET A 109 -13.31 -10.62 6.83
C MET A 109 -12.29 -10.41 5.71
N ALA A 110 -11.01 -10.60 6.01
CA ALA A 110 -9.94 -10.44 5.02
C ALA A 110 -10.08 -11.44 3.86
N LYS A 111 -10.46 -12.69 4.14
CA LYS A 111 -10.77 -13.68 3.09
C LYS A 111 -11.93 -13.22 2.22
N SER A 112 -13.04 -12.80 2.82
CA SER A 112 -14.20 -12.29 2.06
C SER A 112 -13.82 -11.12 1.16
N ILE A 113 -13.01 -10.17 1.65
CA ILE A 113 -12.54 -9.04 0.85
C ILE A 113 -11.66 -9.52 -0.31
N LEU A 114 -10.71 -10.41 -0.05
CA LEU A 114 -9.83 -10.94 -1.11
C LEU A 114 -10.62 -11.72 -2.17
N ASP A 115 -11.65 -12.45 -1.77
CA ASP A 115 -12.56 -13.19 -2.66
C ASP A 115 -13.45 -12.25 -3.47
N ASP A 116 -14.05 -11.23 -2.84
CA ASP A 116 -14.91 -10.22 -3.49
C ASP A 116 -14.16 -9.45 -4.59
N TYR A 117 -12.87 -9.19 -4.37
CA TYR A 117 -11.98 -8.54 -5.35
C TYR A 117 -11.36 -9.52 -6.35
N GLY A 118 -11.60 -10.83 -6.22
CA GLY A 118 -11.11 -11.85 -7.15
C GLY A 118 -9.61 -12.13 -7.08
N VAL A 119 -8.96 -11.74 -5.98
CA VAL A 119 -7.48 -11.74 -5.84
C VAL A 119 -6.98 -12.69 -4.75
N ALA A 120 -7.83 -13.48 -4.11
CA ALA A 120 -7.45 -14.37 -3.02
C ALA A 120 -6.28 -15.32 -3.33
N LYS A 121 -6.09 -15.73 -4.58
CA LYS A 121 -4.95 -16.59 -4.98
C LYS A 121 -3.60 -15.85 -5.03
N GLU A 122 -3.62 -14.53 -5.09
CA GLU A 122 -2.42 -13.69 -5.15
C GLU A 122 -1.82 -13.42 -3.76
N TYR A 123 -2.58 -13.72 -2.69
CA TYR A 123 -2.20 -13.41 -1.32
C TYR A 123 -2.21 -14.66 -0.44
N LYS A 124 -1.16 -14.80 0.36
CA LYS A 124 -1.15 -15.60 1.57
C LYS A 124 -1.60 -14.70 2.73
N LEU A 125 -2.64 -15.11 3.44
CA LEU A 125 -3.16 -14.37 4.58
C LEU A 125 -2.57 -14.91 5.88
N THR A 126 -2.01 -14.00 6.69
CA THR A 126 -1.51 -14.27 8.04
C THR A 126 -2.21 -13.32 9.00
N VAL A 127 -2.92 -13.84 10.00
CA VAL A 127 -3.62 -13.03 11.01
C VAL A 127 -3.10 -13.40 12.39
N GLN A 128 -2.71 -12.40 13.17
CA GLN A 128 -2.16 -12.62 14.52
C GLN A 128 -2.61 -11.53 15.49
N PHE A 129 -2.78 -11.94 16.75
CA PHE A 129 -2.99 -11.04 17.88
C PHE A 129 -1.71 -11.01 18.72
N ILE A 130 -1.10 -9.83 18.86
CA ILE A 130 0.15 -9.59 19.59
C ILE A 130 -0.19 -8.94 20.93
N ASP A 131 0.47 -9.44 21.98
CA ASP A 131 0.41 -8.89 23.35
C ASP A 131 1.32 -7.68 23.56
#